data_AF-A0A973KPI7-F1
#
_entry.id   AF-A0A973KPI7-F1
#
_cell.length_a   1.000
_cell.length_b   1.000
_cell.length_c   1.000
_cell.angle_alpha   90.00
_cell.angle_beta   90.00
_cell.angle_gamma   90.00
#
_symmetry.space_group_name_H-M   'P 1'
#
loop_
_entity.id
_entity.type
_entity.pdbx_description
1 polymer ?
#
loop_
_entity_poly.entity_id
_entity_poly.type
_entity_poly.pdbx_seq_one_letter_code
_entity_poly.pdbx_strand_id
1 'polypeptide(L)'
;SFIWGNDGATANGQYPICSGLDYLVSNWSAGTGSNNYVNAQDLAGANFALKNLDELIDLVETNAAMPIGSQYMFVMSPRMNSNVSQLFTNQQRFQAPTVELGAGLNVPTYRDIPILKSSFLSPRSNQMGTVTTGTATTGGSLAANTYYYQVSAVVARFGEISASTEVSQTTTGSTSTVTLSFSTPSNLPDGASPVLYKVYRGTSTGAETLVGVVDAFDTTGAAVTSIVDTGANLLTNSSGNTGPAAYQGGNTGAKPRTVTNAAEDIYLVPRDPNFMVRPYTRDMQILPLAPTVTAPDTLPFAVLTDTTLAVRGSKYVGRLSRVVANI
;
A
#
# COMPACT_ATOMS: atom_id res chain seq x y z
N SER A 1 -8.50 -4.64 2.58
CA SER A 1 -7.69 -4.93 3.78
C SER A 1 -6.46 -5.75 3.47
N PHE A 2 -6.55 -6.86 2.72
CA PHE A 2 -5.46 -7.84 2.54
C PHE A 2 -4.09 -7.26 2.15
N ILE A 3 -4.04 -6.28 1.25
CA ILE A 3 -2.76 -5.65 0.83
C ILE A 3 -2.45 -4.42 1.69
N TRP A 4 -3.41 -3.53 1.89
CA TRP A 4 -3.13 -2.17 2.38
C TRP A 4 -3.58 -1.87 3.80
N GLY A 5 -4.17 -2.83 4.53
CA GLY A 5 -4.71 -2.59 5.88
C GLY A 5 -3.64 -2.26 6.92
N ASN A 6 -4.02 -1.51 7.96
CA ASN A 6 -3.19 -1.25 9.12
C ASN A 6 -4.08 -1.25 10.38
N ASP A 7 -3.84 -2.19 11.28
CA ASP A 7 -4.60 -2.35 12.52
C ASP A 7 -4.32 -1.24 13.52
N GLY A 8 -3.05 -0.87 13.71
CA GLY A 8 -2.66 0.21 14.61
C GLY A 8 -3.33 1.55 14.27
N ALA A 9 -3.42 1.88 12.98
CA ALA A 9 -4.04 3.13 12.52
C ALA A 9 -5.57 3.15 12.70
N THR A 10 -6.22 1.99 12.63
CA THR A 10 -7.69 1.85 12.66
C THR A 10 -8.23 1.31 13.98
N ALA A 11 -7.36 0.97 14.95
CA ALA A 11 -7.72 0.34 16.22
C ALA A 11 -8.77 1.13 17.03
N ASN A 12 -8.73 2.47 16.94
CA ASN A 12 -9.65 3.37 17.63
C ASN A 12 -10.78 3.87 16.72
N GLY A 13 -10.79 3.48 15.45
CA GLY A 13 -11.79 3.87 14.46
C GLY A 13 -13.03 2.98 14.51
N GLN A 14 -14.09 3.43 13.84
CA GLN A 14 -15.36 2.66 13.76
C GLN A 14 -15.20 1.38 12.92
N TYR A 15 -14.23 1.35 12.00
CA TYR A 15 -14.02 0.25 11.05
C TYR A 15 -12.60 -0.30 11.18
N PRO A 16 -12.29 -1.10 12.23
CA PRO A 16 -10.96 -1.67 12.40
C PRO A 16 -10.61 -2.60 11.23
N ILE A 17 -9.41 -2.42 10.67
CA ILE A 17 -8.91 -3.18 9.53
C ILE A 17 -7.63 -3.90 9.94
N CYS A 18 -7.57 -5.21 9.72
CA CYS A 18 -6.36 -5.97 10.00
C CYS A 18 -5.20 -5.57 9.09
N SER A 19 -3.98 -5.69 9.62
CA SER A 19 -2.75 -5.39 8.89
C SER A 19 -2.59 -6.22 7.62
N GLY A 20 -2.24 -5.55 6.53
CA GLY A 20 -2.06 -6.13 5.20
C GLY A 20 -0.61 -6.40 4.83
N LEU A 21 -0.39 -6.94 3.63
CA LEU A 21 0.94 -7.21 3.08
C LEU A 21 1.86 -5.99 3.01
N ASP A 22 1.35 -4.79 2.79
CA ASP A 22 2.15 -3.56 2.75
C ASP A 22 2.85 -3.29 4.10
N TYR A 23 2.19 -3.63 5.21
CA TYR A 23 2.77 -3.54 6.55
C TYR A 23 3.63 -4.77 6.90
N LEU A 24 3.20 -5.98 6.52
CA LEU A 24 3.93 -7.21 6.81
C LEU A 24 5.24 -7.35 6.00
N VAL A 25 5.28 -6.75 4.80
CA VAL A 25 6.41 -6.78 3.87
C VAL A 25 7.00 -5.38 3.74
N SER A 26 7.61 -4.93 4.83
CA SER A 26 8.12 -3.57 4.98
C SER A 26 9.53 -3.50 5.57
N ASN A 27 10.36 -4.54 5.46
CA ASN A 27 11.76 -4.47 5.90
C ASN A 27 12.67 -4.11 4.73
N TRP A 28 13.08 -2.85 4.65
CA TRP A 28 13.83 -2.29 3.51
C TRP A 28 15.34 -2.24 3.72
N SER A 29 15.78 -2.40 4.96
CA SER A 29 17.20 -2.39 5.32
C SER A 29 17.51 -3.58 6.21
N ALA A 30 18.72 -4.11 6.06
CA ALA A 30 19.22 -5.17 6.91
C ALA A 30 19.39 -4.61 8.34
N GLY A 31 18.58 -5.10 9.27
CA GLY A 31 18.69 -4.73 10.69
C GLY A 31 19.82 -5.49 11.41
N THR A 32 20.06 -5.16 12.68
CA THR A 32 20.94 -5.96 13.55
C THR A 32 20.11 -6.99 14.33
N GLY A 33 20.54 -8.26 14.38
CA GLY A 33 19.88 -9.32 15.18
C GLY A 33 19.08 -10.34 14.35
N SER A 34 18.08 -11.00 14.96
CA SER A 34 17.32 -12.12 14.38
C SER A 34 16.38 -11.75 13.21
N ASN A 35 16.22 -10.46 12.89
CA ASN A 35 15.51 -9.93 11.73
C ASN A 35 16.46 -9.25 10.72
N ASN A 36 17.65 -9.84 10.54
CA ASN A 36 18.65 -9.37 9.58
C ASN A 36 18.35 -9.82 8.14
N TYR A 37 17.14 -9.55 7.64
CA TYR A 37 16.75 -9.89 6.28
C TYR A 37 15.94 -8.75 5.66
N VAL A 38 16.26 -8.38 4.42
CA VAL A 38 15.51 -7.39 3.65
C VAL A 38 14.42 -8.12 2.89
N ASN A 39 13.16 -7.69 3.01
CA ASN A 39 12.06 -8.31 2.28
C ASN A 39 11.28 -7.32 1.39
N ALA A 40 11.69 -6.05 1.38
CA ALA A 40 11.16 -5.03 0.50
C ALA A 40 12.30 -4.28 -0.18
N GLN A 41 12.17 -4.06 -1.49
CA GLN A 41 13.13 -3.30 -2.29
C GLN A 41 12.41 -2.22 -3.09
N ASP A 42 12.99 -1.02 -3.10
CA ASP A 42 12.48 0.12 -3.85
C ASP A 42 13.26 0.25 -5.16
N LEU A 43 12.54 0.24 -6.29
CA LEU A 43 13.14 0.44 -7.62
C LEU A 43 13.17 1.91 -8.04
N ALA A 44 12.80 2.83 -7.15
CA ALA A 44 12.90 4.27 -7.36
C ALA A 44 12.16 4.79 -8.59
N GLY A 45 11.03 4.18 -8.95
CA GLY A 45 10.30 4.56 -10.16
C GLY A 45 10.99 4.09 -11.44
N ALA A 46 11.88 3.10 -11.37
CA ALA A 46 12.51 2.53 -12.54
C ALA A 46 11.54 1.69 -13.37
N ASN A 47 11.81 1.68 -14.67
CA ASN A 47 11.15 0.84 -15.64
C ASN A 47 11.39 -0.64 -15.32
N PHE A 48 10.31 -1.42 -15.29
CA PHE A 48 10.37 -2.84 -15.00
C PHE A 48 11.22 -3.61 -16.02
N ALA A 49 12.07 -4.50 -15.52
CA ALA A 49 12.82 -5.47 -16.28
C ALA A 49 12.69 -6.86 -15.66
N LEU A 50 12.86 -7.92 -16.46
CA LEU A 50 12.76 -9.31 -15.96
C LEU A 50 13.75 -9.60 -14.82
N LYS A 51 14.93 -8.97 -14.83
CA LYS A 51 15.91 -9.07 -13.74
C LYS A 51 15.34 -8.69 -12.37
N ASN A 52 14.31 -7.83 -12.32
CA ASN A 52 13.71 -7.45 -11.05
C ASN A 52 12.91 -8.60 -10.43
N LEU A 53 12.29 -9.47 -11.26
CA LEU A 53 11.67 -10.69 -10.75
C LEU A 53 12.73 -11.66 -10.23
N ASP A 54 13.88 -11.77 -10.90
CA ASP A 54 15.01 -12.55 -10.39
C ASP A 54 15.53 -11.99 -9.05
N GLU A 55 15.75 -10.67 -8.96
CA GLU A 55 16.13 -10.00 -7.71
C GLU A 55 15.13 -10.30 -6.57
N LEU A 56 13.82 -10.31 -6.87
CA LEU A 56 12.78 -10.64 -5.88
C LEU A 56 12.80 -12.11 -5.47
N ILE A 57 13.06 -13.03 -6.40
CA ILE A 57 13.22 -14.47 -6.11
C ILE A 57 14.45 -14.66 -5.22
N ASP A 58 15.60 -14.12 -5.62
CA ASP A 58 16.87 -14.25 -4.90
C ASP A 58 16.77 -13.68 -3.48
N LEU A 59 16.04 -12.57 -3.31
CA LEU A 59 15.75 -11.97 -2.01
C LEU A 59 15.01 -12.95 -1.10
N VAL A 60 13.92 -13.55 -1.58
CA VAL A 60 13.11 -14.47 -0.77
C VAL A 60 13.83 -15.82 -0.57
N GLU A 61 14.54 -16.34 -1.57
CA GLU A 61 15.36 -17.55 -1.46
C GLU A 61 16.43 -17.42 -0.37
N THR A 62 17.14 -16.29 -0.36
CA THR A 62 18.19 -16.01 0.64
C THR A 62 17.58 -15.90 2.04
N ASN A 63 16.44 -15.23 2.17
CA ASN A 63 15.79 -15.01 3.46
C ASN A 63 15.15 -16.28 4.04
N ALA A 64 14.49 -17.07 3.19
CA ALA A 64 13.80 -18.28 3.58
C ALA A 64 14.75 -19.50 3.66
N ALA A 65 15.94 -19.39 3.07
CA ALA A 65 16.94 -20.45 2.94
C ALA A 65 16.35 -21.72 2.30
N MET A 66 15.51 -21.55 1.28
CA MET A 66 14.85 -22.64 0.55
C MET A 66 14.65 -22.25 -0.92
N PRO A 67 14.63 -23.22 -1.84
CA PRO A 67 14.34 -22.95 -3.24
C PRO A 67 12.91 -22.45 -3.41
N ILE A 68 12.73 -21.43 -4.22
CA ILE A 68 11.42 -20.89 -4.58
C ILE A 68 10.98 -21.54 -5.90
N GLY A 69 9.70 -21.90 -5.97
CA GLY A 69 9.14 -22.56 -7.16
C GLY A 69 7.62 -22.47 -7.16
N SER A 70 6.96 -23.52 -7.66
CA SER A 70 5.50 -23.55 -7.86
C SER A 70 4.65 -23.39 -6.58
N GLN A 71 5.26 -23.51 -5.40
CA GLN A 71 4.64 -23.23 -4.11
C GLN A 71 4.48 -21.74 -3.82
N TYR A 72 5.03 -20.87 -4.65
CA TYR A 72 4.92 -19.42 -4.55
C TYR A 72 4.07 -18.86 -5.68
N MET A 73 3.71 -17.60 -5.59
CA MET A 73 3.06 -16.88 -6.67
C MET A 73 3.48 -15.41 -6.67
N PHE A 74 3.62 -14.86 -7.87
CA PHE A 74 3.70 -13.42 -8.04
C PHE A 74 2.30 -12.83 -8.02
N VAL A 75 2.09 -11.78 -7.25
CA VAL A 75 0.88 -10.97 -7.27
C VAL A 75 1.27 -9.61 -7.82
N MET A 76 0.75 -9.26 -8.99
CA MET A 76 1.06 -8.01 -9.67
C MET A 76 -0.19 -7.47 -10.38
N SER A 77 -0.14 -6.23 -10.85
CA SER A 77 -1.28 -5.65 -11.58
C SER A 77 -1.46 -6.30 -12.96
N PRO A 78 -2.66 -6.21 -13.56
CA PRO A 78 -2.87 -6.58 -14.97
C PRO A 78 -1.94 -5.81 -15.92
N ARG A 79 -1.61 -4.55 -15.60
CA ARG A 79 -0.68 -3.72 -16.37
C ARG A 79 0.70 -4.37 -16.32
N MET A 80 1.25 -4.59 -15.13
CA MET A 80 2.56 -5.21 -14.97
C MET A 80 2.67 -6.58 -15.66
N ASN A 81 1.63 -7.42 -15.56
CA ASN A 81 1.61 -8.70 -16.27
C ASN A 81 1.70 -8.54 -17.80
N SER A 82 1.03 -7.54 -18.39
CA SER A 82 1.15 -7.26 -19.81
C SER A 82 2.58 -6.82 -20.19
N ASN A 83 3.26 -6.07 -19.32
CA ASN A 83 4.66 -5.70 -19.54
C ASN A 83 5.58 -6.92 -19.51
N VAL A 84 5.39 -7.85 -18.56
CA VAL A 84 6.12 -9.14 -18.53
C VAL A 84 5.97 -9.87 -19.86
N SER A 85 4.73 -10.02 -20.35
CA SER A 85 4.44 -10.64 -21.64
C SER A 85 5.16 -9.98 -22.82
N GLN A 86 5.22 -8.64 -22.86
CA GLN A 86 5.90 -7.90 -23.92
C GLN A 86 7.43 -8.03 -23.86
N LEU A 87 8.02 -8.11 -22.68
CA LEU A 87 9.47 -8.30 -22.56
C LEU A 87 9.93 -9.64 -23.16
N PHE A 88 9.07 -10.66 -23.14
CA PHE A 88 9.35 -11.96 -23.73
C PHE A 88 9.15 -12.04 -25.24
N THR A 89 8.35 -11.15 -25.86
CA THR A 89 8.20 -11.16 -27.33
C THR A 89 9.52 -10.86 -28.03
N ASN A 90 10.38 -10.02 -27.44
CA ASN A 90 11.71 -9.72 -27.95
C ASN A 90 12.68 -10.91 -27.88
N GLN A 91 12.37 -11.94 -27.10
CA GLN A 91 13.22 -13.12 -26.93
C GLN A 91 12.79 -14.30 -27.82
N GLN A 92 11.68 -14.16 -28.56
CA GLN A 92 11.22 -15.20 -29.47
C GLN A 92 12.04 -15.18 -30.75
N ARG A 93 12.72 -16.29 -31.05
CA ARG A 93 13.38 -16.51 -32.34
C ARG A 93 12.44 -17.28 -33.25
N PHE A 94 11.99 -16.65 -34.32
CA PHE A 94 11.19 -17.31 -35.34
C PHE A 94 12.10 -17.78 -36.47
N GLN A 95 11.96 -19.05 -36.87
CA GLN A 95 12.65 -19.59 -38.02
C GLN A 95 11.75 -19.39 -39.25
N ALA A 96 12.09 -18.40 -40.09
CA ALA A 96 11.44 -18.23 -41.39
C ALA A 96 11.79 -19.43 -42.31
N PRO A 97 10.90 -19.89 -43.20
CA PRO A 97 9.61 -19.32 -43.61
C PRO A 97 8.36 -20.06 -43.05
N THR A 98 8.51 -20.91 -42.04
CA THR A 98 7.50 -21.94 -41.69
C THR A 98 6.49 -21.55 -40.60
N VAL A 99 6.54 -20.34 -40.05
CA VAL A 99 5.73 -19.97 -38.88
C VAL A 99 4.92 -18.70 -39.12
N GLU A 100 3.59 -18.84 -39.15
CA GLU A 100 2.66 -17.72 -39.08
C GLU A 100 2.63 -17.16 -37.64
N LEU A 101 2.76 -15.84 -37.49
CA LEU A 101 2.89 -15.17 -36.19
C LEU A 101 1.53 -14.68 -35.69
N GLY A 102 0.99 -15.34 -34.67
CA GLY A 102 -0.08 -14.77 -33.85
C GLY A 102 0.47 -13.66 -32.96
N ALA A 103 -0.18 -12.49 -32.93
CA ALA A 103 0.28 -11.38 -32.09
C ALA A 103 0.02 -11.67 -30.60
N GLY A 104 1.07 -11.55 -29.79
CA GLY A 104 0.99 -11.58 -28.31
C GLY A 104 1.37 -12.93 -27.68
N LEU A 105 2.10 -12.85 -26.57
CA LEU A 105 2.50 -14.01 -25.75
C LEU A 105 1.75 -13.98 -24.42
N ASN A 106 1.04 -15.06 -24.09
CA ASN A 106 0.52 -15.24 -22.74
C ASN A 106 1.62 -15.86 -21.86
N VAL A 107 2.04 -15.16 -20.81
CA VAL A 107 3.07 -15.61 -19.88
C VAL A 107 2.41 -15.81 -18.51
N PRO A 108 1.80 -16.97 -18.23
CA PRO A 108 1.13 -17.23 -16.97
C PRO A 108 2.10 -17.53 -15.82
N THR A 109 3.37 -17.80 -16.12
CA THR A 109 4.40 -18.24 -15.18
C THR A 109 5.76 -17.62 -15.50
N TYR A 110 6.57 -17.38 -14.48
CA TYR A 110 7.98 -17.01 -14.60
C TYR A 110 8.82 -17.95 -13.72
N ARG A 111 9.75 -18.70 -14.32
CA ARG A 111 10.56 -19.73 -13.61
C ARG A 111 9.70 -20.68 -12.75
N ASP A 112 8.66 -21.24 -13.35
CA ASP A 112 7.69 -22.14 -12.69
C ASP A 112 6.84 -21.52 -11.56
N ILE A 113 6.97 -20.20 -11.33
CA ILE A 113 6.16 -19.45 -10.38
C ILE A 113 4.95 -18.85 -11.12
N PRO A 114 3.70 -19.20 -10.74
CA PRO A 114 2.50 -18.61 -11.34
C PRO A 114 2.36 -17.12 -11.05
N ILE A 115 1.82 -16.38 -12.02
CA ILE A 115 1.48 -14.96 -11.92
C ILE A 115 -0.03 -14.82 -11.71
N LEU A 116 -0.41 -14.19 -10.60
CA LEU A 116 -1.78 -13.78 -10.30
C LEU A 116 -1.94 -12.27 -10.47
N LYS A 117 -3.00 -11.89 -11.18
CA LYS A 117 -3.31 -10.49 -11.49
C LYS A 117 -4.22 -9.93 -10.40
N SER A 118 -3.90 -8.73 -9.90
CA SER A 118 -4.69 -8.04 -8.88
C SER A 118 -4.81 -6.55 -9.20
N SER A 119 -6.03 -6.03 -9.31
CA SER A 119 -6.27 -4.59 -9.57
C SER A 119 -5.92 -3.70 -8.39
N PHE A 120 -5.70 -4.27 -7.19
CA PHE A 120 -5.36 -3.53 -5.96
C PHE A 120 -3.91 -3.02 -5.91
N LEU A 121 -3.10 -3.35 -6.92
CA LEU A 121 -1.69 -2.98 -7.00
C LEU A 121 -1.40 -1.85 -8.00
N SER A 122 -2.41 -1.42 -8.75
CA SER A 122 -2.28 -0.34 -9.72
C SER A 122 -2.89 0.94 -9.14
N PRO A 123 -2.10 2.02 -8.92
CA PRO A 123 -2.62 3.28 -8.40
C PRO A 123 -3.69 3.91 -9.31
N ARG A 124 -3.78 3.45 -10.57
CA ARG A 124 -4.43 4.15 -11.69
C ARG A 124 -3.85 5.57 -11.81
N SER A 125 -4.18 6.35 -12.83
CA SER A 125 -3.65 7.72 -12.97
C SER A 125 -4.23 8.72 -11.95
N ASN A 126 -4.67 8.23 -10.78
CA ASN A 126 -5.29 9.01 -9.73
C ASN A 126 -4.20 9.58 -8.80
N GLN A 127 -4.41 10.81 -8.38
CA GLN A 127 -3.53 11.52 -7.45
C GLN A 127 -4.36 12.04 -6.27
N MET A 128 -3.73 12.09 -5.10
CA MET A 128 -4.24 12.86 -3.98
C MET A 128 -4.41 14.34 -4.36
N GLY A 129 -5.47 14.97 -3.86
CA GLY A 129 -5.73 16.39 -4.09
C GLY A 129 -4.69 17.30 -3.43
N THR A 130 -4.90 18.62 -3.59
CA THR A 130 -4.05 19.63 -2.94
C THR A 130 -4.08 19.49 -1.43
N VAL A 131 -2.89 19.40 -0.84
CA VAL A 131 -2.68 19.49 0.60
C VAL A 131 -2.21 20.90 0.92
N THR A 132 -2.69 21.47 2.02
CA THR A 132 -2.18 22.73 2.57
C THR A 132 -1.65 22.49 3.98
N THR A 133 -0.69 23.31 4.40
CA THR A 133 -0.03 23.18 5.69
C THR A 133 -0.36 24.36 6.60
N GLY A 134 -0.46 24.08 7.90
CA GLY A 134 -0.44 25.07 8.96
C GLY A 134 0.48 24.60 10.09
N THR A 135 0.87 25.50 10.99
CA THR A 135 1.71 25.14 12.13
C THR A 135 1.20 25.76 13.42
N ALA A 136 1.32 25.03 14.51
CA ALA A 136 1.29 25.59 15.86
C ALA A 136 2.70 25.52 16.44
N THR A 137 3.16 26.57 17.11
CA THR A 137 4.52 26.65 17.68
C THR A 137 4.66 25.97 19.04
N THR A 138 3.57 25.38 19.54
CA THR A 138 3.49 24.66 20.83
C THR A 138 2.55 23.45 20.70
N GLY A 139 2.64 22.51 21.64
CA GLY A 139 1.74 21.36 21.70
C GLY A 139 2.24 20.08 21.01
N GLY A 140 3.47 20.09 20.49
CA GLY A 140 4.11 18.92 19.88
C GLY A 140 5.58 18.76 20.29
N SER A 141 6.30 17.99 19.48
CA SER A 141 7.71 17.67 19.63
C SER A 141 8.51 17.89 18.35
N LEU A 142 7.93 18.54 17.33
CA LEU A 142 8.69 18.96 16.16
C LEU A 142 9.61 20.12 16.54
N ALA A 143 10.90 19.93 16.29
CA ALA A 143 11.91 20.96 16.46
C ALA A 143 11.79 22.02 15.35
N ALA A 144 12.39 23.19 15.56
CA ALA A 144 12.43 24.23 14.55
C ALA A 144 13.19 23.77 13.30
N ASN A 145 12.44 23.55 12.21
CA ASN A 145 12.98 23.16 10.91
C ASN A 145 11.94 23.41 9.80
N THR A 146 12.37 23.31 8.54
CA THR A 146 11.48 23.17 7.40
C THR A 146 11.21 21.69 7.14
N TYR A 147 9.96 21.32 7.26
CA TYR A 147 9.48 19.96 6.99
C TYR A 147 8.77 19.93 5.65
N TYR A 148 8.99 18.86 4.90
CA TYR A 148 8.36 18.59 3.61
C TYR A 148 7.42 17.42 3.75
N TYR A 149 6.21 17.54 3.21
CA TYR A 149 5.14 16.57 3.38
C TYR A 149 4.54 16.16 2.04
N GLN A 150 4.17 14.87 1.97
CA GLN A 150 3.28 14.34 0.95
C GLN A 150 2.26 13.42 1.60
N VAL A 151 1.04 13.42 1.09
CA VAL A 151 -0.04 12.53 1.56
C VAL A 151 -0.51 11.67 0.39
N SER A 152 -0.63 10.36 0.61
CA SER A 152 -1.30 9.47 -0.35
C SER A 152 -2.53 8.83 0.28
N ALA A 153 -3.56 8.64 -0.54
CA ALA A 153 -4.77 7.93 -0.13
C ALA A 153 -4.68 6.46 -0.53
N VAL A 154 -5.07 5.57 0.36
CA VAL A 154 -5.31 4.17 0.06
C VAL A 154 -6.79 3.99 -0.22
N VAL A 155 -7.14 3.56 -1.42
CA VAL A 155 -8.53 3.35 -1.81
C VAL A 155 -8.88 1.88 -1.76
N ALA A 156 -10.08 1.58 -1.25
CA ALA A 156 -10.52 0.21 -0.99
C ALA A 156 -10.36 -0.76 -2.18
N ARG A 157 -10.51 -0.28 -3.43
CA ARG A 157 -10.62 -1.10 -4.65
C ARG A 157 -9.37 -1.20 -5.55
N PHE A 158 -8.47 -0.22 -5.50
CA PHE A 158 -7.29 -0.17 -6.37
C PHE A 158 -5.99 0.17 -5.63
N GLY A 159 -6.06 0.35 -4.31
CA GLY A 159 -4.88 0.50 -3.46
C GLY A 159 -4.41 1.94 -3.31
N GLU A 160 -3.13 2.09 -2.96
CA GLU A 160 -2.50 3.39 -2.77
C GLU A 160 -2.39 4.15 -4.10
N ILE A 161 -2.96 5.35 -4.16
CA ILE A 161 -2.86 6.27 -5.31
C ILE A 161 -1.59 7.11 -5.24
N SER A 162 -1.31 7.88 -6.30
CA SER A 162 -0.15 8.78 -6.31
C SER A 162 -0.28 9.84 -5.21
N ALA A 163 0.83 10.13 -4.52
CA ALA A 163 0.86 11.11 -3.44
C ALA A 163 0.59 12.54 -3.96
N SER A 164 0.21 13.41 -3.03
CA SER A 164 0.03 14.84 -3.30
C SER A 164 1.35 15.45 -3.79
N THR A 165 1.25 16.62 -4.42
CA THR A 165 2.43 17.47 -4.61
C THR A 165 3.07 17.75 -3.24
N GLU A 166 4.40 17.78 -3.22
CA GLU A 166 5.16 18.12 -2.01
C GLU A 166 4.77 19.51 -1.52
N VAL A 167 4.54 19.62 -0.23
CA VAL A 167 4.28 20.88 0.47
C VAL A 167 5.26 21.05 1.60
N SER A 168 5.72 22.28 1.82
CA SER A 168 6.67 22.58 2.88
C SER A 168 6.02 23.43 3.98
N GLN A 169 6.44 23.17 5.21
CA GLN A 169 6.05 23.96 6.37
C GLN A 169 7.28 24.23 7.23
N THR A 170 7.58 25.51 7.44
CA THR A 170 8.59 25.92 8.41
C THR A 170 7.95 26.01 9.80
N THR A 171 8.65 25.42 10.76
CA THR A 171 8.34 25.48 12.20
C THR A 171 9.44 26.29 12.88
N THR A 172 9.06 27.19 13.79
CA THR A 172 10.00 28.08 14.48
C THR A 172 10.14 27.79 15.97
N GLY A 173 9.17 27.07 16.56
CA GLY A 173 9.21 26.62 17.95
C GLY A 173 9.88 25.26 18.10
N SER A 174 10.42 24.97 19.28
CA SER A 174 11.04 23.68 19.63
C SER A 174 10.05 22.57 19.98
N THR A 175 8.75 22.89 20.04
CA THR A 175 7.64 21.98 20.40
C THR A 175 6.45 22.17 19.45
N SER A 176 6.75 22.31 18.16
CA SER A 176 5.76 22.64 17.14
C SER A 176 4.92 21.42 16.73
N THR A 177 3.78 21.69 16.10
CA THR A 177 2.98 20.73 15.33
C THR A 177 2.79 21.25 13.91
N VAL A 178 2.52 20.36 12.96
CA VAL A 178 2.14 20.69 11.59
C VAL A 178 0.77 20.08 11.29
N THR A 179 -0.16 20.90 10.82
CA THR A 179 -1.48 20.43 10.37
C THR A 179 -1.51 20.37 8.86
N LEU A 180 -1.84 19.20 8.30
CA LEU A 180 -2.07 18.95 6.89
C LEU A 180 -3.57 19.00 6.65
N SER A 181 -4.05 19.89 5.78
CA SER A 181 -5.47 20.02 5.44
C SER A 181 -5.69 19.69 3.97
N PHE A 182 -6.75 18.94 3.65
CA PHE A 182 -7.07 18.52 2.30
C PHE A 182 -8.55 18.15 2.15
N SER A 183 -9.03 18.06 0.91
CA SER A 183 -10.32 17.46 0.61
C SER A 183 -10.17 15.94 0.41
N THR A 184 -11.13 15.17 0.90
CA THR A 184 -11.22 13.74 0.60
C THR A 184 -11.31 13.55 -0.91
N PRO A 185 -10.46 12.71 -1.53
CA PRO A 185 -10.52 12.44 -2.96
C PRO A 185 -11.91 11.94 -3.39
N SER A 186 -12.59 12.72 -4.25
CA SER A 186 -13.96 12.44 -4.70
C SER A 186 -14.05 11.94 -6.15
N ASN A 187 -13.01 12.18 -6.98
CA ASN A 187 -12.95 11.73 -8.37
C ASN A 187 -12.44 10.29 -8.52
N LEU A 188 -12.75 9.44 -7.55
CA LEU A 188 -12.33 8.05 -7.55
C LEU A 188 -13.33 7.20 -8.35
N PRO A 189 -12.88 6.26 -9.20
CA PRO A 189 -13.77 5.38 -9.96
C PRO A 189 -14.82 4.68 -9.09
N ASP A 190 -16.03 4.54 -9.62
CA ASP A 190 -17.18 3.89 -8.98
C ASP A 190 -17.61 4.51 -7.63
N GLY A 191 -17.27 5.78 -7.37
CA GLY A 191 -17.56 6.44 -6.10
C GLY A 191 -16.80 5.84 -4.91
N ALA A 192 -15.69 5.15 -5.16
CA ALA A 192 -14.89 4.53 -4.11
C ALA A 192 -14.35 5.58 -3.13
N SER A 193 -14.31 5.24 -1.84
CA SER A 193 -13.76 6.12 -0.80
C SER A 193 -12.39 5.62 -0.33
N PRO A 194 -11.52 6.53 0.15
CA PRO A 194 -10.31 6.15 0.88
C PRO A 194 -10.65 5.30 2.11
N VAL A 195 -9.74 4.39 2.45
CA VAL A 195 -9.78 3.60 3.70
C VAL A 195 -8.70 4.04 4.67
N LEU A 196 -7.58 4.57 4.17
CA LEU A 196 -6.44 5.02 4.97
C LEU A 196 -5.74 6.18 4.24
N TYR A 197 -4.99 6.98 5.00
CA TYR A 197 -4.03 7.93 4.48
C TYR A 197 -2.62 7.58 4.95
N LYS A 198 -1.65 7.65 4.04
CA LYS A 198 -0.23 7.57 4.38
C LYS A 198 0.38 8.96 4.37
N VAL A 199 1.11 9.28 5.43
CA VAL A 199 1.78 10.57 5.59
C VAL A 199 3.28 10.37 5.46
N TYR A 200 3.86 11.03 4.48
CA TYR A 200 5.30 11.05 4.22
C TYR A 200 5.87 12.39 4.68
N ARG A 201 7.03 12.35 5.35
CA ARG A 201 7.74 13.54 5.83
C ARG A 201 9.23 13.47 5.53
N GLY A 202 9.84 14.60 5.20
CA GLY A 202 11.27 14.80 5.07
C GLY A 202 11.72 16.15 5.66
N THR A 203 13.02 16.36 5.77
CA THR A 203 13.64 17.65 6.14
C THR A 203 14.38 18.30 4.97
N SER A 204 14.23 17.73 3.77
CA SER A 204 14.75 18.24 2.51
C SER A 204 13.80 17.79 1.40
N THR A 205 13.64 18.62 0.37
CA THR A 205 12.84 18.33 -0.82
C THR A 205 13.19 16.98 -1.44
N GLY A 206 12.17 16.19 -1.76
CA GLY A 206 12.27 14.89 -2.43
C GLY A 206 12.83 13.76 -1.56
N ALA A 207 13.02 13.99 -0.25
CA ALA A 207 13.60 13.01 0.67
C ALA A 207 12.56 12.37 1.61
N GLU A 208 11.28 12.59 1.37
CA GLU A 208 10.19 12.16 2.25
C GLU A 208 10.21 10.64 2.46
N THR A 209 9.84 10.23 3.67
CA THR A 209 9.71 8.82 4.05
C THR A 209 8.41 8.63 4.82
N LEU A 210 7.86 7.41 4.81
CA LEU A 210 6.61 7.13 5.51
C LEU A 210 6.80 7.34 7.01
N VAL A 211 6.11 8.33 7.56
CA VAL A 211 6.09 8.57 9.00
C VAL A 211 5.03 7.72 9.66
N GLY A 212 3.86 7.61 9.04
CA GLY A 212 2.81 6.74 9.52
C GLY A 212 1.56 6.75 8.67
N VAL A 213 0.61 5.94 9.11
CA VAL A 213 -0.69 5.71 8.49
C VAL A 213 -1.79 6.16 9.44
N VAL A 214 -2.86 6.71 8.88
CA VAL A 214 -4.03 7.22 9.60
C VAL A 214 -5.29 6.65 8.96
N ASP A 215 -6.33 6.42 9.76
CA ASP A 215 -7.65 6.05 9.24
C ASP A 215 -8.22 7.16 8.33
N ALA A 216 -8.98 6.78 7.31
CA ALA A 216 -9.70 7.73 6.47
C ALA A 216 -10.96 8.30 7.14
N PHE A 217 -11.42 7.66 8.22
CA PHE A 217 -12.51 8.12 9.06
C PHE A 217 -12.03 8.38 10.49
N ASP A 218 -12.53 9.43 11.12
CA ASP A 218 -12.22 9.72 12.51
C ASP A 218 -13.00 8.80 13.47
N THR A 219 -12.81 8.98 14.78
CA THR A 219 -13.49 8.18 15.81
C THR A 219 -15.00 8.37 15.85
N THR A 220 -15.53 9.38 15.16
CA THR A 220 -16.97 9.65 15.01
C THR A 220 -17.56 9.10 13.70
N GLY A 221 -16.70 8.57 12.82
CA GLY A 221 -17.08 8.10 11.49
C GLY A 221 -17.12 9.22 10.43
N ALA A 222 -16.66 10.43 10.76
CA ALA A 222 -16.56 11.52 9.79
C ALA A 222 -15.30 11.35 8.92
N ALA A 223 -15.39 11.76 7.66
CA ALA A 223 -14.24 11.69 6.76
C ALA A 223 -13.11 12.60 7.26
N VAL A 224 -11.89 12.08 7.27
CA VAL A 224 -10.71 12.85 7.67
C VAL A 224 -10.36 13.86 6.58
N THR A 225 -10.34 15.13 6.97
CA THR A 225 -9.99 16.29 6.13
C THR A 225 -8.77 17.05 6.65
N SER A 226 -8.30 16.71 7.85
CA SER A 226 -7.03 17.20 8.37
C SER A 226 -6.30 16.15 9.19
N ILE A 227 -4.98 16.18 9.11
CA ILE A 227 -4.07 15.34 9.88
C ILE A 227 -3.08 16.24 10.60
N VAL A 228 -2.97 16.11 11.91
CA VAL A 228 -1.98 16.85 12.72
C VAL A 228 -0.80 15.94 13.01
N ASP A 229 0.36 16.34 12.54
CA ASP A 229 1.65 15.76 12.90
C ASP A 229 2.20 16.48 14.13
N THR A 230 2.31 15.76 15.23
CA THR A 230 2.85 16.29 16.49
C THR A 230 4.35 16.10 16.63
N GLY A 231 5.01 15.36 15.73
CA GLY A 231 6.39 14.91 15.93
C GLY A 231 6.50 13.57 16.65
N ALA A 232 5.45 13.09 17.31
CA ALA A 232 5.41 11.78 17.96
C ALA A 232 4.28 10.86 17.44
N ASN A 233 3.18 11.44 16.98
CA ASN A 233 2.04 10.73 16.42
C ASN A 233 1.30 11.56 15.35
N LEU A 234 0.36 10.91 14.67
CA LEU A 234 -0.56 11.53 13.72
C LEU A 234 -1.97 11.50 14.31
N LEU A 235 -2.62 12.66 14.32
CA LEU A 235 -3.97 12.84 14.87
C LEU A 235 -4.94 13.26 13.76
N THR A 236 -6.21 12.85 13.85
CA THR A 236 -7.25 13.19 12.86
C THR A 236 -8.06 14.42 13.26
N ASN A 237 -8.90 14.90 12.35
CA ASN A 237 -9.83 16.03 12.50
C ASN A 237 -10.96 15.88 13.56
N SER A 238 -10.94 14.83 14.38
CA SER A 238 -11.91 14.65 15.47
C SER A 238 -11.89 15.81 16.47
N SER A 239 -13.03 16.13 17.09
CA SER A 239 -13.10 17.13 18.18
C SER A 239 -12.29 16.64 19.39
N GLY A 240 -11.00 16.97 19.39
CA GLY A 240 -10.01 16.50 20.36
C GLY A 240 -8.69 15.99 19.74
N ASN A 241 -8.55 15.99 18.41
CA ASN A 241 -7.39 15.46 17.71
C ASN A 241 -7.02 14.06 18.23
N THR A 242 -7.95 13.13 18.14
CA THR A 242 -7.73 11.75 18.59
C THR A 242 -6.91 10.97 17.57
N GLY A 243 -6.12 10.03 18.06
CA GLY A 243 -5.26 9.19 17.24
C GLY A 243 -4.45 8.24 18.12
N PRO A 244 -3.68 7.33 17.50
CA PRO A 244 -2.78 6.44 18.22
C PRO A 244 -1.72 7.23 19.01
N ALA A 245 -1.24 6.66 20.12
CA ALA A 245 -0.26 7.32 20.99
C ALA A 245 1.14 7.48 20.36
N ALA A 246 1.39 6.80 19.25
CA ALA A 246 2.63 6.86 18.47
C ALA A 246 2.32 6.70 16.98
N TYR A 247 3.28 7.00 16.11
CA TYR A 247 3.16 6.68 14.68
C TYR A 247 2.86 5.20 14.45
N GLN A 248 1.89 4.94 13.57
CA GLN A 248 1.51 3.60 13.16
C GLN A 248 2.00 3.32 11.75
N GLY A 249 2.60 2.16 11.51
CA GLY A 249 3.04 1.79 10.16
C GLY A 249 4.19 2.63 9.57
N GLY A 250 4.92 3.39 10.40
CA GLY A 250 6.04 4.21 9.95
C GLY A 250 7.19 3.40 9.38
N ASN A 251 7.87 3.93 8.35
CA ASN A 251 8.96 3.26 7.67
C ASN A 251 9.87 4.21 6.87
N THR A 252 11.15 4.29 7.25
CA THR A 252 12.13 5.15 6.59
C THR A 252 12.52 4.68 5.17
N GLY A 253 12.34 3.40 4.85
CA GLY A 253 12.60 2.86 3.51
C GLY A 253 11.42 3.03 2.55
N ALA A 254 10.20 3.25 3.06
CA ALA A 254 9.02 3.44 2.23
C ALA A 254 8.94 4.88 1.72
N LYS A 255 9.03 5.03 0.40
CA LYS A 255 9.00 6.31 -0.30
C LYS A 255 7.64 6.56 -0.97
N PRO A 256 7.22 7.83 -1.11
CA PRO A 256 5.94 8.15 -1.74
C PRO A 256 5.90 7.73 -3.21
N ARG A 257 4.69 7.38 -3.67
CA ARG A 257 4.40 7.10 -5.07
C ARG A 257 4.23 8.41 -5.83
N THR A 258 4.96 8.58 -6.91
CA THR A 258 4.91 9.80 -7.73
C THR A 258 3.97 9.61 -8.93
N VAL A 259 3.34 10.71 -9.36
CA VAL A 259 2.42 10.73 -10.51
C VAL A 259 3.08 10.39 -11.83
N THR A 260 4.38 10.67 -11.96
CA THR A 260 5.05 10.65 -13.25
C THR A 260 5.02 9.27 -13.91
N ASN A 261 4.83 8.18 -13.16
CA ASN A 261 4.95 6.83 -13.72
C ASN A 261 4.04 5.76 -13.09
N ALA A 262 2.84 6.11 -12.58
CA ALA A 262 1.84 5.16 -12.05
C ALA A 262 2.46 3.94 -11.33
N ALA A 263 3.38 4.23 -10.39
CA ALA A 263 4.29 3.22 -9.87
C ALA A 263 3.53 2.16 -9.08
N GLU A 264 3.84 0.89 -9.33
CA GLU A 264 3.12 -0.27 -8.81
C GLU A 264 4.02 -1.09 -7.90
N ASP A 265 3.41 -1.98 -7.11
CA ASP A 265 4.13 -2.96 -6.32
C ASP A 265 3.91 -4.37 -6.88
N ILE A 266 4.93 -5.21 -6.74
CA ILE A 266 4.89 -6.63 -7.07
C ILE A 266 5.20 -7.39 -5.79
N TYR A 267 4.36 -8.37 -5.46
CA TYR A 267 4.56 -9.22 -4.30
C TYR A 267 4.92 -10.64 -4.74
N LEU A 268 5.87 -11.25 -4.03
CA LEU A 268 6.13 -12.68 -4.10
C LEU A 268 5.63 -13.29 -2.79
N VAL A 269 4.61 -14.14 -2.88
CA VAL A 269 3.94 -14.71 -1.70
C VAL A 269 3.87 -16.23 -1.78
N PRO A 270 3.99 -16.94 -0.65
CA PRO A 270 3.84 -18.38 -0.63
C PRO A 270 2.36 -18.75 -0.77
N ARG A 271 2.10 -19.91 -1.35
CA ARG A 271 0.78 -20.55 -1.43
C ARG A 271 0.62 -21.68 -0.40
N ASP A 272 1.72 -22.13 0.19
CA ASP A 272 1.70 -23.17 1.20
C ASP A 272 1.04 -22.63 2.49
N PRO A 273 -0.02 -23.28 3.00
CA PRO A 273 -0.65 -22.93 4.28
C PRO A 273 0.32 -22.91 5.48
N ASN A 274 1.46 -23.60 5.40
CA ASN A 274 2.48 -23.58 6.44
C ASN A 274 3.15 -22.21 6.60
N PHE A 275 3.24 -21.42 5.52
CA PHE A 275 3.91 -20.12 5.50
C PHE A 275 2.93 -18.95 5.51
N MET A 276 1.78 -19.10 4.88
CA MET A 276 0.75 -18.08 4.82
C MET A 276 -0.64 -18.72 4.93
N VAL A 277 -1.38 -18.28 5.93
CA VAL A 277 -2.73 -18.76 6.21
C VAL A 277 -3.69 -17.59 6.21
N ARG A 278 -4.93 -17.85 5.78
CA ARG A 278 -6.04 -16.92 5.92
C ARG A 278 -6.92 -17.41 7.07
N PRO A 279 -6.62 -17.04 8.32
CA PRO A 279 -7.52 -17.37 9.41
C PRO A 279 -8.81 -16.56 9.24
N TYR A 280 -9.92 -17.25 9.30
CA TYR A 280 -11.24 -16.64 9.35
C TYR A 280 -11.65 -16.53 10.82
N THR A 281 -12.08 -15.34 11.22
CA THR A 281 -12.66 -15.13 12.55
C THR A 281 -14.16 -15.43 12.50
N ARG A 282 -14.80 -15.17 11.36
CA ARG A 282 -16.18 -15.54 11.05
C ARG A 282 -16.30 -15.95 9.60
N ASP A 283 -16.90 -17.12 9.36
CA ASP A 283 -17.28 -17.54 8.01
C ASP A 283 -18.30 -16.58 7.41
N MET A 284 -18.33 -16.50 6.07
CA MET A 284 -19.28 -15.66 5.35
C MET A 284 -20.70 -16.09 5.68
N GLN A 285 -21.42 -15.24 6.42
CA GLN A 285 -22.81 -15.47 6.81
C GLN A 285 -23.71 -14.38 6.25
N ILE A 286 -24.88 -14.79 5.74
CA ILE A 286 -25.93 -13.87 5.34
C ILE A 286 -26.72 -13.51 6.59
N LEU A 287 -26.72 -12.22 6.93
CA LEU A 287 -27.51 -11.68 8.03
C LEU A 287 -28.81 -11.10 7.47
N PRO A 288 -29.99 -11.64 7.85
CA PRO A 288 -31.26 -11.03 7.49
C PRO A 288 -31.37 -9.69 8.22
N LEU A 289 -31.56 -8.60 7.46
CA LEU A 289 -31.84 -7.29 8.03
C LEU A 289 -33.36 -7.05 8.02
N ALA A 290 -33.87 -6.46 9.10
CA ALA A 290 -35.27 -6.04 9.13
C ALA A 290 -35.49 -4.86 8.16
N PRO A 291 -36.63 -4.81 7.44
CA PRO A 291 -36.99 -3.65 6.62
C PRO A 291 -37.06 -2.39 7.48
N THR A 292 -36.56 -1.26 6.96
CA THR A 292 -36.65 0.02 7.65
C THR A 292 -37.98 0.70 7.35
N VAL A 293 -38.41 1.61 8.23
CA VAL A 293 -39.65 2.41 8.05
C VAL A 293 -39.64 3.27 6.77
N THR A 294 -38.48 3.53 6.18
CA THR A 294 -38.30 4.30 4.94
C THR A 294 -38.30 3.44 3.66
N ALA A 295 -38.22 2.11 3.77
CA ALA A 295 -38.20 1.20 2.61
C ALA A 295 -38.80 -0.19 2.95
N PRO A 296 -40.10 -0.27 3.33
CA PRO A 296 -40.72 -1.48 3.87
C PRO A 296 -40.81 -2.65 2.87
N ASP A 297 -40.82 -2.37 1.57
CA ASP A 297 -40.88 -3.38 0.50
C ASP A 297 -39.49 -3.86 0.02
N THR A 298 -38.42 -3.39 0.67
CA THR A 298 -37.06 -3.89 0.38
C THR A 298 -36.74 -5.07 1.28
N LEU A 299 -36.13 -6.11 0.72
CA LEU A 299 -35.52 -7.22 1.47
C LEU A 299 -34.01 -6.97 1.59
N PRO A 300 -33.55 -6.11 2.51
CA PRO A 300 -32.13 -5.92 2.71
C PRO A 300 -31.51 -7.20 3.26
N PHE A 301 -30.42 -7.64 2.65
CA PHE A 301 -29.55 -8.66 3.20
C PHE A 301 -28.18 -8.05 3.46
N ALA A 302 -27.60 -8.36 4.60
CA ALA A 302 -26.19 -8.08 4.86
C ALA A 302 -25.38 -9.36 4.72
N VAL A 303 -24.12 -9.21 4.34
CA VAL A 303 -23.16 -10.30 4.41
C VAL A 303 -22.11 -9.89 5.43
N LEU A 304 -21.90 -10.72 6.44
CA LEU A 304 -20.80 -10.55 7.38
C LEU A 304 -19.70 -11.56 7.04
N THR A 305 -18.47 -11.09 6.86
CA THR A 305 -17.30 -11.93 6.66
C THR A 305 -16.09 -11.23 7.26
N ASP A 306 -15.42 -11.89 8.20
CA ASP A 306 -14.23 -11.36 8.87
C ASP A 306 -13.04 -12.27 8.55
N THR A 307 -12.17 -11.83 7.64
CA THR A 307 -10.97 -12.58 7.28
C THR A 307 -9.73 -11.73 7.38
N THR A 308 -8.67 -12.33 7.92
CA THR A 308 -7.37 -11.69 8.06
C THR A 308 -6.32 -12.48 7.29
N LEU A 309 -5.17 -11.87 7.03
CA LEU A 309 -4.01 -12.56 6.49
C LEU A 309 -2.98 -12.73 7.59
N ALA A 310 -2.54 -13.96 7.81
CA ALA A 310 -1.44 -14.24 8.72
C ALA A 310 -0.28 -14.85 7.93
N VAL A 311 0.87 -14.19 7.98
CA VAL A 311 2.14 -14.69 7.45
C VAL A 311 2.95 -15.20 8.64
N ARG A 312 3.37 -16.47 8.61
CA ARG A 312 4.11 -17.09 9.73
C ARG A 312 5.44 -16.38 10.01
N GLY A 313 6.07 -15.82 8.97
CA GLY A 313 7.24 -14.97 9.10
C GLY A 313 7.45 -14.12 7.85
N SER A 314 7.81 -12.87 8.03
CA SER A 314 7.97 -11.91 6.93
C SER A 314 9.16 -12.23 6.01
N LYS A 315 10.03 -13.18 6.37
CA LYS A 315 11.09 -13.73 5.52
C LYS A 315 10.60 -14.56 4.33
N TYR A 316 9.38 -15.08 4.38
CA TYR A 316 8.80 -15.93 3.33
C TYR A 316 8.09 -15.13 2.24
N VAL A 317 8.08 -13.82 2.32
CA VAL A 317 7.35 -12.92 1.42
C VAL A 317 8.30 -11.83 0.96
N GLY A 318 8.15 -11.37 -0.27
CA GLY A 318 8.96 -10.32 -0.85
C GLY A 318 8.11 -9.26 -1.52
N ARG A 319 8.62 -8.02 -1.57
CA ARG A 319 8.00 -6.90 -2.28
C ARG A 319 9.00 -6.13 -3.10
N LEU A 320 8.67 -5.87 -4.36
CA LEU A 320 9.24 -4.78 -5.14
C LEU A 320 8.28 -3.61 -5.10
N SER A 321 8.79 -2.41 -4.89
CA SER A 321 7.98 -1.20 -4.81
C SER A 321 8.43 -0.13 -5.77
N ARG A 322 7.47 0.71 -6.14
CA ARG A 322 7.62 1.82 -7.10
C ARG A 322 8.20 1.36 -8.43
N VAL A 323 7.63 0.29 -8.97
CA VAL A 323 8.01 -0.28 -10.26
C VAL A 323 7.10 0.28 -11.36
N VAL A 324 7.68 0.66 -12.49
CA VAL A 324 6.93 1.28 -13.60
C VAL A 324 6.74 0.28 -14.72
N ALA A 325 5.51 0.11 -15.18
CA ALA A 325 5.22 -0.70 -16.36
C ALA A 325 5.46 0.10 -17.65
N ASN A 326 6.26 -0.46 -18.57
CA ASN A 326 6.61 0.14 -19.87
C ASN A 326 5.54 -0.16 -20.93
N ILE A 327 4.35 0.39 -20.73
CA ILE A 327 3.18 0.16 -21.60
C ILE A 327 2.40 1.42 -21.79
#